data_AF-A0A0K9NEU6-F1
#
_entry.id   AF-A0A0K9NEU6-F1
#
_cell.length_a   1.000
_cell.length_b   1.000
_cell.length_c   1.000
_cell.angle_alpha   90.00
_cell.angle_beta   90.00
_cell.angle_gamma   90.00
#
_symmetry.space_group_name_H-M   'P 1'
#
loop_
_entity.id
_entity.type
_entity.pdbx_description
1 polymer ?
#
loop_
_entity_poly.entity_id
_entity_poly.type
_entity_poly.pdbx_seq_one_letter_code
_entity_poly.pdbx_strand_id
1 'polypeptide(L)'
;MKVCTVNDGKVTYRELELYLKKRNYFGMRPDKEFIRSQLEDPYLSGITFDGLLREGWKVYLQKMLERGSQWEEIRKEKKKEQANIRALFYGMGSANDREDGRGSFVETDDGMELKLILHRPGPGEKRLTENDIWKMLIKKGVTYGVKESYIRRLVERPIYEKRFRIAQGERPEAGEDGKVVYHFNKDFSMAPKIDADGKADYKSLDYVKNVNKGDLLCEIIPPTRGKEGRGLDGSIIPGIEGKGADVSAGMNTLLSADKKRIYASCEGFPVDEDGVIHVCKYLQLENVGATTGNIDFIGSVYVKGDVQSGFKVSATDDIIVDGLVEGSLEAGGNIILRNGMKGPDGNRFRRARI
;
A
#
# COMPACT_ATOMS: atom_id res chain seq x y z
N MET A 1 -9.67 -23.41 39.20
CA MET A 1 -9.98 -23.61 37.77
C MET A 1 -10.61 -25.00 37.64
N LYS A 2 -11.93 -25.10 37.47
CA LYS A 2 -12.54 -26.39 37.09
C LYS A 2 -12.36 -26.54 35.59
N VAL A 3 -11.56 -27.53 35.21
CA VAL A 3 -11.31 -27.94 33.84
C VAL A 3 -12.61 -28.52 33.30
N CYS A 4 -13.18 -27.92 32.26
CA CYS A 4 -14.25 -28.56 31.51
C CYS A 4 -13.63 -29.74 30.76
N THR A 5 -13.94 -30.96 31.23
CA THR A 5 -13.65 -32.20 30.54
C THR A 5 -14.43 -32.24 29.24
N VAL A 6 -13.71 -32.40 28.13
CA VAL A 6 -14.25 -32.61 26.79
C VAL A 6 -14.77 -34.04 26.73
N ASN A 7 -16.08 -34.22 26.91
CA ASN A 7 -16.78 -35.41 26.48
C ASN A 7 -17.62 -35.04 25.26
N ASP A 8 -17.37 -35.76 24.16
CA ASP A 8 -18.13 -35.76 22.91
C ASP A 8 -18.34 -34.41 22.21
N GLY A 9 -17.24 -33.78 21.79
CA GLY A 9 -17.09 -33.11 20.48
C GLY A 9 -18.11 -32.04 20.04
N LYS A 10 -19.03 -31.60 20.89
CA LYS A 10 -20.04 -30.59 20.57
C LYS A 10 -20.15 -29.60 21.72
N VAL A 11 -19.44 -28.48 21.56
CA VAL A 11 -19.61 -27.30 22.42
C VAL A 11 -21.08 -26.88 22.33
N THR A 12 -21.77 -26.83 23.47
CA THR A 12 -23.19 -26.49 23.48
C THR A 12 -23.38 -24.98 23.26
N TYR A 13 -24.50 -24.59 22.61
CA TYR A 13 -24.81 -23.18 22.28
C TYR A 13 -24.66 -22.24 23.48
N ARG A 14 -25.02 -22.71 24.68
CA ARG A 14 -24.98 -21.96 25.93
C ARG A 14 -23.55 -21.65 26.41
N GLU A 15 -22.59 -22.52 26.12
CA GLU A 15 -21.18 -22.35 26.48
C GLU A 15 -20.47 -21.38 25.53
N LEU A 16 -20.78 -21.47 24.24
CA LEU A 16 -20.34 -20.53 23.20
C LEU A 16 -20.88 -19.11 23.45
N GLU A 17 -22.15 -18.99 23.85
CA GLU A 17 -22.77 -17.70 24.17
C GLU A 17 -22.14 -17.03 25.40
N LEU A 18 -21.84 -17.83 26.44
CA LEU A 18 -21.14 -17.35 27.64
C LEU A 18 -19.71 -16.92 27.35
N TYR A 19 -19.00 -17.62 26.45
CA TYR A 19 -17.64 -17.28 26.02
C TYR A 19 -17.60 -15.95 25.25
N LEU A 20 -18.55 -15.75 24.31
CA LEU A 20 -18.64 -14.53 23.50
C LEU A 20 -19.12 -13.32 24.31
N LYS A 21 -20.05 -13.50 25.27
CA LYS A 21 -20.43 -12.44 26.23
C LYS A 21 -19.25 -11.98 27.09
N LYS A 22 -18.38 -12.90 27.50
CA LYS A 22 -17.20 -12.59 28.32
C LYS A 22 -16.12 -11.78 27.58
N ARG A 23 -16.10 -11.84 26.25
CA ARG A 23 -15.13 -11.11 25.41
C ARG A 23 -15.73 -9.95 24.60
N ASN A 24 -16.96 -9.55 24.91
CA ASN A 24 -17.62 -8.37 24.34
C ASN A 24 -17.81 -8.42 22.81
N TYR A 25 -18.00 -9.61 22.22
CA TYR A 25 -18.15 -9.80 20.76
C TYR A 25 -19.61 -9.77 20.26
N PHE A 26 -20.56 -9.25 21.03
CA PHE A 26 -21.96 -9.18 20.61
C PHE A 26 -22.30 -7.79 20.04
N GLY A 27 -22.61 -7.72 18.75
CA GLY A 27 -23.10 -6.49 18.11
C GLY A 27 -23.01 -6.45 16.59
N MET A 28 -22.07 -7.18 15.97
CA MET A 28 -21.96 -7.22 14.51
C MET A 28 -22.75 -8.40 13.94
N ARG A 29 -23.97 -8.13 13.45
CA ARG A 29 -24.50 -8.95 12.35
C ARG A 29 -23.57 -8.68 11.16
N PRO A 30 -22.83 -9.67 10.64
CA PRO A 30 -21.95 -9.45 9.50
C PRO A 30 -22.79 -8.99 8.31
N ASP A 31 -22.34 -7.94 7.64
CA ASP A 31 -23.00 -7.38 6.48
C ASP A 31 -22.98 -8.39 5.31
N LYS A 32 -23.97 -8.32 4.41
CA LYS A 32 -24.12 -9.24 3.27
C LYS A 32 -22.88 -9.26 2.37
N GLU A 33 -22.15 -8.17 2.30
CA GLU A 33 -20.88 -8.06 1.56
C GLU A 33 -19.75 -8.84 2.21
N PHE A 34 -19.65 -8.79 3.55
CA PHE A 34 -18.67 -9.59 4.30
C PHE A 34 -18.94 -11.09 4.12
N ILE A 35 -20.21 -11.51 4.09
CA ILE A 35 -20.57 -12.91 3.87
C ILE A 35 -20.24 -13.36 2.43
N ARG A 36 -20.38 -12.48 1.44
CA ARG A 36 -20.00 -12.77 0.05
C ARG A 36 -18.49 -12.92 -0.13
N SER A 37 -17.67 -12.12 0.56
CA SER A 37 -16.22 -12.24 0.46
C SER A 37 -15.68 -13.55 1.04
N GLN A 38 -16.41 -14.17 1.97
CA GLN A 38 -16.01 -15.46 2.55
C GLN A 38 -16.41 -16.67 1.66
N LEU A 39 -17.32 -16.51 0.70
CA LEU A 39 -17.67 -17.59 -0.26
C LEU A 39 -16.54 -17.90 -1.26
N GLU A 40 -15.56 -17.01 -1.37
CA GLU A 40 -14.36 -17.21 -2.19
C GLU A 40 -13.29 -18.07 -1.46
N ASP A 41 -13.51 -18.41 -0.19
CA ASP A 41 -12.62 -19.28 0.57
C ASP A 41 -12.75 -20.75 0.09
N PRO A 42 -11.66 -21.40 -0.37
CA PRO A 42 -11.66 -22.77 -0.89
C PRO A 42 -12.30 -23.80 0.06
N TYR A 43 -12.31 -23.52 1.37
CA TYR A 43 -12.83 -24.41 2.42
C TYR A 43 -14.35 -24.30 2.65
N LEU A 44 -15.02 -23.37 1.97
CA LEU A 44 -16.48 -23.21 1.93
C LEU A 44 -17.08 -23.70 0.60
N SER A 45 -16.27 -24.37 -0.24
CA SER A 45 -16.73 -25.01 -1.47
C SER A 45 -17.86 -26.01 -1.20
N GLY A 46 -19.04 -25.73 -1.77
CA GLY A 46 -20.24 -26.57 -1.65
C GLY A 46 -21.33 -26.05 -0.70
N ILE A 47 -21.13 -24.93 0.01
CA ILE A 47 -22.16 -24.31 0.85
C ILE A 47 -22.79 -23.12 0.11
N THR A 48 -24.11 -23.13 -0.07
CA THR A 48 -24.85 -22.03 -0.72
C THR A 48 -25.00 -20.83 0.23
N PHE A 49 -25.12 -19.61 -0.32
CA PHE A 49 -25.27 -18.37 0.44
C PHE A 49 -26.43 -18.43 1.47
N ASP A 50 -27.57 -19.02 1.09
CA ASP A 50 -28.71 -19.24 1.98
C ASP A 50 -28.44 -20.29 3.08
N GLY A 51 -27.63 -21.31 2.76
CA GLY A 51 -27.16 -22.31 3.73
C GLY A 51 -26.21 -21.71 4.77
N LEU A 52 -25.36 -20.75 4.35
CA LEU A 52 -24.44 -20.02 5.22
C LEU A 52 -25.18 -19.12 6.23
N LEU A 53 -26.29 -18.53 5.80
CA LEU A 53 -27.17 -17.66 6.59
C LEU A 53 -27.98 -18.41 7.65
N ARG A 54 -28.40 -19.66 7.39
CA ARG A 54 -29.23 -20.46 8.32
C ARG A 54 -28.43 -21.36 9.25
N GLU A 55 -27.41 -22.05 8.74
CA GLU A 55 -26.70 -23.14 9.46
C GLU A 55 -25.17 -23.04 9.35
N GLY A 56 -24.64 -22.47 8.26
CA GLY A 56 -23.20 -22.47 7.95
C GLY A 56 -22.34 -21.56 8.82
N TRP A 57 -22.91 -20.53 9.45
CA TRP A 57 -22.18 -19.71 10.42
C TRP A 57 -21.70 -20.50 11.65
N LYS A 58 -22.43 -21.56 12.04
CA LYS A 58 -22.02 -22.49 13.11
C LYS A 58 -20.77 -23.28 12.72
N VAL A 59 -20.73 -23.77 11.47
CA VAL A 59 -19.58 -24.50 10.90
C VAL A 59 -18.37 -23.58 10.73
N TYR A 60 -18.60 -22.32 10.32
CA TYR A 60 -17.54 -21.30 10.22
C TYR A 60 -16.92 -20.97 11.57
N LEU A 61 -17.73 -20.73 12.61
CA LEU A 61 -17.24 -20.49 13.98
C LEU A 61 -16.54 -21.73 14.56
N GLN A 62 -17.05 -22.92 14.30
CA GLN A 62 -16.44 -24.18 14.75
C GLN A 62 -15.08 -24.41 14.08
N LYS A 63 -14.97 -24.16 12.77
CA LYS A 63 -13.69 -24.22 12.04
C LYS A 63 -12.72 -23.10 12.40
N MET A 64 -13.21 -21.91 12.76
CA MET A 64 -12.38 -20.83 13.32
C MET A 64 -11.84 -21.21 14.71
N LEU A 65 -12.63 -21.92 15.52
CA LEU A 65 -12.19 -22.50 16.79
C LEU A 65 -11.17 -23.63 16.57
N GLU A 66 -11.34 -24.48 15.55
CA GLU A 66 -10.33 -25.48 15.15
C GLU A 66 -9.03 -24.82 14.68
N ARG A 67 -9.13 -23.71 13.92
CA ARG A 67 -7.99 -22.89 13.49
C ARG A 67 -7.29 -22.22 14.67
N GLY A 68 -8.05 -21.74 15.66
CA GLY A 68 -7.52 -21.29 16.95
C GLY A 68 -6.88 -22.42 17.77
N SER A 69 -7.39 -23.65 17.66
CA SER A 69 -6.85 -24.82 18.34
C SER A 69 -5.53 -25.27 17.74
N GLN A 70 -5.36 -25.24 16.41
CA GLN A 70 -4.08 -25.49 15.75
C GLN A 70 -3.04 -24.42 16.09
N TRP A 71 -3.44 -23.16 16.19
CA TRP A 71 -2.56 -22.08 16.65
C TRP A 71 -2.22 -22.21 18.13
N GLU A 72 -3.15 -22.66 18.97
CA GLU A 72 -2.87 -23.01 20.36
C GLU A 72 -2.01 -24.27 20.48
N GLU A 73 -2.12 -25.25 19.61
CA GLU A 73 -1.28 -26.45 19.57
C GLU A 73 0.11 -26.12 19.12
N ILE A 74 0.31 -25.34 18.05
CA ILE A 74 1.62 -24.83 17.63
C ILE A 74 2.20 -23.92 18.72
N ARG A 75 1.38 -23.11 19.39
CA ARG A 75 1.83 -22.27 20.51
C ARG A 75 2.14 -23.09 21.76
N LYS A 76 1.41 -24.18 22.03
CA LYS A 76 1.67 -25.12 23.12
C LYS A 76 2.86 -26.01 22.81
N GLU A 77 3.10 -26.39 21.55
CA GLU A 77 4.28 -27.10 21.08
C GLU A 77 5.49 -26.19 21.18
N LYS A 78 5.45 -24.97 20.62
CA LYS A 78 6.57 -24.02 20.78
C LYS A 78 6.79 -23.60 22.22
N LYS A 79 5.74 -23.52 23.05
CA LYS A 79 5.86 -23.27 24.49
C LYS A 79 6.32 -24.50 25.26
N LYS A 80 5.99 -25.73 24.81
CA LYS A 80 6.53 -26.99 25.32
C LYS A 80 7.97 -27.20 24.89
N GLU A 81 8.36 -26.75 23.71
CA GLU A 81 9.72 -26.77 23.18
C GLU A 81 10.57 -25.75 23.95
N GLN A 82 10.08 -24.52 24.14
CA GLN A 82 10.66 -23.54 25.07
C GLN A 82 10.67 -24.02 26.53
N ALA A 83 9.63 -24.73 26.97
CA ALA A 83 9.57 -25.30 28.32
C ALA A 83 10.47 -26.54 28.45
N ASN A 84 10.69 -27.32 27.39
CA ASN A 84 11.64 -28.45 27.34
C ASN A 84 13.06 -27.93 27.31
N ILE A 85 13.35 -26.86 26.55
CA ILE A 85 14.64 -26.17 26.60
C ILE A 85 14.88 -25.61 28.02
N ARG A 86 13.86 -25.03 28.66
CA ARG A 86 13.92 -24.64 30.08
C ARG A 86 14.07 -25.84 31.03
N ALA A 87 13.35 -26.93 30.83
CA ALA A 87 13.31 -28.09 31.73
C ALA A 87 14.53 -29.01 31.61
N LEU A 88 15.09 -29.20 30.41
CA LEU A 88 16.39 -29.83 30.18
C LEU A 88 17.51 -29.09 30.95
N PHE A 89 17.40 -27.77 31.09
CA PHE A 89 18.37 -26.96 31.83
C PHE A 89 18.13 -26.93 33.35
N TYR A 90 16.88 -26.90 33.83
CA TYR A 90 16.59 -26.97 35.27
C TYR A 90 16.78 -28.38 35.87
N GLY A 91 16.90 -29.43 35.05
CA GLY A 91 17.21 -30.81 35.48
C GLY A 91 18.68 -31.06 35.82
N MET A 92 19.60 -30.17 35.45
CA MET A 92 21.00 -30.19 35.92
C MET A 92 21.15 -29.31 37.15
N GLY A 93 20.72 -29.84 38.29
CA GLY A 93 20.92 -29.22 39.59
C GLY A 93 22.36 -29.34 40.08
N SER A 94 22.89 -28.19 40.50
CA SER A 94 23.93 -27.98 41.53
C SER A 94 25.37 -28.42 41.23
N ALA A 95 26.21 -27.44 40.86
CA ALA A 95 27.63 -27.46 41.19
C ALA A 95 28.16 -26.01 41.32
N ASN A 96 28.25 -25.54 42.58
CA ASN A 96 29.03 -24.40 43.08
C ASN A 96 29.22 -23.20 42.13
N ASP A 97 28.34 -22.21 42.25
CA ASP A 97 28.54 -20.87 41.68
C ASP A 97 29.64 -20.12 42.45
N ARG A 98 30.89 -20.24 41.99
CA ARG A 98 31.84 -19.14 42.06
C ARG A 98 31.72 -18.38 40.74
N GLU A 99 31.32 -17.10 40.81
CA GLU A 99 31.23 -16.18 39.68
C GLU A 99 32.65 -15.83 39.14
N ASP A 100 33.40 -16.83 38.68
CA ASP A 100 34.79 -16.64 38.23
C ASP A 100 34.88 -16.84 36.71
N GLY A 101 34.66 -15.73 36.01
CA GLY A 101 34.85 -15.56 34.57
C GLY A 101 34.17 -14.28 34.10
N ARG A 102 34.92 -13.17 34.00
CA ARG A 102 34.35 -11.88 33.58
C ARG A 102 34.07 -11.90 32.08
N GLY A 103 32.80 -12.08 31.72
CA GLY A 103 32.28 -11.75 30.39
C GLY A 103 31.46 -10.49 30.51
N SER A 104 31.63 -9.54 29.58
CA SER A 104 30.75 -8.36 29.51
C SER A 104 29.97 -8.36 28.21
N PHE A 105 28.70 -7.97 28.29
CA PHE A 105 27.90 -7.71 27.11
C PHE A 105 27.83 -6.23 26.85
N VAL A 106 28.11 -5.85 25.60
CA VAL A 106 27.87 -4.52 25.09
C VAL A 106 26.72 -4.62 24.11
N GLU A 107 25.62 -3.99 24.45
CA GLU A 107 24.47 -3.84 23.57
C GLU A 107 24.65 -2.56 22.75
N THR A 108 24.10 -2.54 21.54
CA THR A 108 24.07 -1.31 20.74
C THR A 108 22.87 -0.45 21.19
N ASP A 109 22.95 0.87 21.06
CA ASP A 109 21.89 1.79 21.51
C ASP A 109 20.51 1.47 20.91
N ASP A 110 20.49 0.89 19.70
CA ASP A 110 19.29 0.44 19.01
C ASP A 110 18.66 -0.85 19.57
N GLY A 111 19.32 -1.56 20.51
CA GLY A 111 18.84 -2.84 21.05
C GLY A 111 18.85 -4.02 20.07
N MET A 112 19.42 -3.85 18.87
CA MET A 112 19.36 -4.83 17.78
C MET A 112 20.60 -5.72 17.65
N GLU A 113 21.68 -5.40 18.34
CA GLU A 113 22.91 -6.20 18.32
C GLU A 113 23.47 -6.37 19.73
N LEU A 114 23.82 -7.62 20.07
CA LEU A 114 24.54 -7.94 21.30
C LEU A 114 25.97 -8.37 20.97
N LYS A 115 26.93 -7.69 21.59
CA LYS A 115 28.37 -7.99 21.48
C LYS A 115 28.86 -8.57 22.80
N LEU A 116 29.54 -9.71 22.74
CA LEU A 116 30.23 -10.33 23.86
C LEU A 116 31.71 -9.94 23.86
N ILE A 117 32.21 -9.59 25.04
CA ILE A 117 33.63 -9.43 25.32
C ILE A 117 34.02 -10.49 26.35
N LEU A 118 34.98 -11.33 25.99
CA LEU A 118 35.60 -12.28 26.92
C LEU A 118 36.80 -11.58 27.57
N HIS A 119 36.80 -11.45 28.89
CA HIS A 119 37.98 -10.95 29.59
C HIS A 119 38.95 -12.08 29.92
N ARG A 120 40.25 -11.74 29.96
CA ARG A 120 41.28 -12.72 30.32
C ARG A 120 41.07 -13.16 31.79
N PRO A 121 41.00 -14.47 32.08
CA PRO A 121 40.87 -14.92 33.47
C PRO A 121 42.12 -14.55 34.27
N GLY A 122 41.91 -14.06 35.49
CA GLY A 122 42.96 -13.83 36.47
C GLY A 122 43.59 -15.13 36.99
N PRO A 123 44.70 -15.04 37.75
CA PRO A 123 45.34 -16.21 38.33
C PRO A 123 44.39 -16.98 39.25
N GLY A 124 44.04 -18.22 38.88
CA GLY A 124 43.12 -19.08 39.63
C GLY A 124 41.65 -18.97 39.23
N GLU A 125 41.29 -18.05 38.33
CA GLU A 125 39.94 -17.96 37.76
C GLU A 125 39.72 -19.01 36.68
N LYS A 126 38.49 -19.51 36.58
CA LYS A 126 38.10 -20.47 35.54
C LYS A 126 37.83 -19.74 34.22
N ARG A 127 37.99 -20.46 33.11
CA ARG A 127 37.56 -19.99 31.80
C ARG A 127 36.04 -20.03 31.73
N LEU A 128 35.42 -19.02 31.13
CA LEU A 128 34.01 -19.02 30.79
C LEU A 128 33.65 -20.25 29.95
N THR A 129 32.62 -20.97 30.37
CA THR A 129 32.06 -22.08 29.60
C THR A 129 30.90 -21.62 28.73
N GLU A 130 30.51 -22.44 27.75
CA GLU A 130 29.32 -22.18 26.93
C GLU A 130 28.07 -22.03 27.80
N ASN A 131 27.96 -22.83 28.86
CA ASN A 131 26.83 -22.78 29.80
C ASN A 131 26.75 -21.45 30.56
N ASP A 132 27.89 -20.89 30.94
CA ASP A 132 27.94 -19.59 31.62
C ASP A 132 27.47 -18.46 30.69
N ILE A 133 27.89 -18.49 29.41
CA ILE A 133 27.44 -17.52 28.40
C ILE A 133 25.93 -17.63 28.18
N TRP A 134 25.38 -18.85 28.12
CA TRP A 134 23.94 -19.07 27.99
C TRP A 134 23.15 -18.55 29.21
N LYS A 135 23.61 -18.83 30.43
CA LYS A 135 23.01 -18.26 31.66
C LYS A 135 23.00 -16.73 31.62
N MET A 136 24.10 -16.12 31.17
CA MET A 136 24.20 -14.67 31.05
C MET A 136 23.24 -14.11 29.97
N LEU A 137 23.10 -14.78 28.81
CA LEU A 137 22.16 -14.39 27.75
C LEU A 137 20.70 -14.43 28.23
N ILE A 138 20.33 -15.49 28.95
CA ILE A 138 18.99 -15.64 29.54
C ILE A 138 18.71 -14.55 30.57
N LYS A 139 19.69 -14.25 31.45
CA LYS A 139 19.57 -13.16 32.43
C LYS A 139 19.40 -11.80 31.78
N LYS A 140 20.02 -11.59 30.60
CA LYS A 140 19.87 -10.39 29.75
C LYS A 140 18.57 -10.37 28.94
N GLY A 141 17.83 -11.48 28.89
CA GLY A 141 16.56 -11.60 28.15
C GLY A 141 16.70 -11.87 26.65
N VAL A 142 17.89 -12.23 26.15
CA VAL A 142 18.09 -12.51 24.72
C VAL A 142 17.61 -13.92 24.39
N THR A 143 16.62 -14.02 23.50
CA THR A 143 16.01 -15.29 23.07
C THR A 143 16.04 -15.50 21.56
N TYR A 144 16.40 -14.48 20.79
CA TYR A 144 16.40 -14.51 19.33
C TYR A 144 17.72 -14.03 18.73
N GLY A 145 18.04 -14.54 17.54
CA GLY A 145 19.18 -14.07 16.75
C GLY A 145 20.56 -14.51 17.26
N VAL A 146 20.63 -15.45 18.21
CA VAL A 146 21.88 -15.93 18.80
C VAL A 146 22.60 -16.88 17.84
N LYS A 147 23.89 -16.61 17.60
CA LYS A 147 24.74 -17.45 16.75
C LYS A 147 25.46 -18.52 17.58
N GLU A 148 24.77 -19.61 17.86
CA GLU A 148 25.26 -20.70 18.74
C GLU A 148 26.62 -21.25 18.30
N SER A 149 26.78 -21.53 17.01
CA SER A 149 28.04 -22.01 16.43
C SER A 149 29.19 -21.01 16.55
N TYR A 150 28.89 -19.72 16.72
CA TYR A 150 29.89 -18.69 16.95
C TYR A 150 30.30 -18.64 18.42
N ILE A 151 29.34 -18.76 19.34
CA ILE A 151 29.63 -18.85 20.79
C ILE A 151 30.52 -20.05 21.09
N ARG A 152 30.20 -21.23 20.55
CA ARG A 152 31.02 -22.44 20.74
C ARG A 152 32.48 -22.22 20.30
N ARG A 153 32.68 -21.63 19.12
CA ARG A 153 34.02 -21.30 18.62
C ARG A 153 34.77 -20.31 19.51
N LEU A 154 34.06 -19.32 20.07
CA LEU A 154 34.65 -18.33 20.99
C LEU A 154 35.05 -18.96 22.33
N VAL A 155 34.37 -20.01 22.79
CA VAL A 155 34.73 -20.75 24.00
C VAL A 155 35.91 -21.70 23.75
N GLU A 156 35.91 -22.41 22.62
CA GLU A 156 36.99 -23.34 22.23
C GLU A 156 38.31 -22.62 21.92
N ARG A 157 38.24 -21.47 21.24
CA ARG A 157 39.40 -20.64 20.87
C ARG A 157 39.16 -19.19 21.33
N PRO A 158 39.33 -18.92 22.63
CA PRO A 158 39.01 -17.61 23.20
C PRO A 158 39.97 -16.54 22.70
N ILE A 159 39.39 -15.49 22.14
CA ILE A 159 40.08 -14.25 21.83
C ILE A 159 39.60 -13.22 22.85
N TYR A 160 40.49 -12.83 23.74
CA TYR A 160 40.15 -11.92 24.84
C TYR A 160 40.14 -10.46 24.40
N GLU A 161 39.39 -9.63 25.13
CA GLU A 161 39.31 -8.16 24.98
C GLU A 161 38.86 -7.67 23.59
N LYS A 162 38.20 -8.53 22.82
CA LYS A 162 37.57 -8.17 21.55
C LYS A 162 36.05 -8.26 21.63
N ARG A 163 35.39 -7.39 20.88
CA ARG A 163 33.92 -7.34 20.77
C ARG A 163 33.45 -8.27 19.67
N PHE A 164 32.70 -9.30 20.04
CA PHE A 164 32.15 -10.26 19.09
C PHE A 164 30.64 -10.17 19.04
N ARG A 165 30.07 -9.88 17.87
CA ARG A 165 28.61 -9.90 17.70
C ARG A 165 28.10 -11.33 17.79
N ILE A 166 27.43 -11.66 18.89
CA ILE A 166 26.93 -13.01 19.18
C ILE A 166 25.42 -13.15 18.98
N ALA A 167 24.68 -12.03 19.01
CA ALA A 167 23.27 -12.01 18.68
C ALA A 167 22.92 -10.81 17.79
N GLN A 168 21.99 -11.01 16.86
CA GLN A 168 21.52 -9.99 15.93
C GLN A 168 20.01 -10.12 15.71
N GLY A 169 19.27 -9.06 16.01
CA GLY A 169 17.85 -8.94 15.68
C GLY A 169 17.62 -8.65 14.19
N GLU A 170 16.37 -8.75 13.77
CA GLU A 170 15.92 -8.43 12.42
C GLU A 170 15.25 -7.06 12.43
N ARG A 171 15.76 -6.11 11.63
CA ARG A 171 15.15 -4.78 11.58
C ARG A 171 13.84 -4.82 10.79
N PRO A 172 12.80 -4.08 11.22
CA PRO A 172 11.61 -3.92 10.41
C PRO A 172 11.97 -3.23 9.10
N GLU A 173 11.32 -3.64 8.00
CA GLU A 173 11.46 -3.00 6.70
C GLU A 173 10.23 -2.13 6.44
N ALA A 174 10.42 -0.93 5.91
CA ALA A 174 9.31 -0.08 5.50
C ALA A 174 8.67 -0.62 4.22
N GLY A 175 7.34 -0.56 4.17
CA GLY A 175 6.59 -0.78 2.95
C GLY A 175 6.81 0.38 1.97
N GLU A 176 6.56 0.09 0.70
CA GLU A 176 6.53 1.10 -0.36
C GLU A 176 5.21 1.88 -0.32
N ASP A 177 5.31 3.21 -0.46
CA ASP A 177 4.15 4.09 -0.59
C ASP A 177 3.34 3.78 -1.86
N GLY A 178 2.03 3.96 -1.76
CA GLY A 178 1.13 3.89 -2.89
C GLY A 178 1.43 4.98 -3.91
N LYS A 179 1.15 4.70 -5.18
CA LYS A 179 1.46 5.61 -6.29
C LYS A 179 0.27 5.77 -7.21
N VAL A 180 0.13 6.94 -7.81
CA VAL A 180 -0.85 7.19 -8.86
C VAL A 180 -0.14 7.20 -10.20
N VAL A 181 -0.61 6.38 -11.13
CA VAL A 181 -0.15 6.37 -12.52
C VAL A 181 -1.19 7.07 -13.37
N TYR A 182 -0.83 8.22 -13.92
CA TYR A 182 -1.70 9.01 -14.78
C TYR A 182 -1.55 8.58 -16.24
N HIS A 183 -2.66 8.43 -16.94
CA HIS A 183 -2.72 8.10 -18.37
C HIS A 183 -2.98 9.35 -19.25
N PHE A 184 -3.11 10.50 -18.61
CA PHE A 184 -3.14 11.82 -19.24
C PHE A 184 -1.94 12.66 -18.79
N ASN A 185 -1.63 13.70 -19.56
CA ASN A 185 -0.50 14.56 -19.26
C ASN A 185 -0.93 15.58 -18.19
N LYS A 186 -0.27 15.56 -17.03
CA LYS A 186 -0.57 16.47 -15.92
C LYS A 186 0.10 17.84 -16.11
N ASP A 187 1.21 17.86 -16.84
CA ASP A 187 1.98 19.07 -17.13
C ASP A 187 1.68 19.55 -18.55
N PHE A 188 1.03 20.71 -18.65
CA PHE A 188 0.89 21.45 -19.91
C PHE A 188 2.24 22.09 -20.30
N SER A 189 3.24 21.28 -20.64
CA SER A 189 4.44 21.83 -21.28
C SER A 189 4.11 22.12 -22.75
N MET A 190 3.84 23.38 -23.06
CA MET A 190 3.71 23.88 -24.43
C MET A 190 5.09 23.95 -25.10
N ALA A 191 5.68 22.79 -25.37
CA ALA A 191 6.87 22.71 -26.20
C ALA A 191 6.44 22.53 -27.67
N PRO A 192 6.81 23.44 -28.59
CA PRO A 192 6.53 23.24 -30.01
C PRO A 192 7.25 21.99 -30.51
N LYS A 193 6.55 21.16 -31.28
CA LYS A 193 7.16 20.02 -31.97
C LYS A 193 8.14 20.55 -33.00
N ILE A 194 9.40 20.12 -32.93
CA ILE A 194 10.42 20.45 -33.92
C ILE A 194 10.43 19.31 -34.94
N ASP A 195 10.11 19.63 -36.19
CA ASP A 195 10.17 18.66 -37.29
C ASP A 195 11.61 18.21 -37.57
N ALA A 196 11.78 17.12 -38.32
CA ALA A 196 13.09 16.57 -38.70
C ALA A 196 14.02 17.59 -39.41
N ASP A 197 13.45 18.63 -40.02
CA ASP A 197 14.15 19.75 -40.67
C ASP A 197 14.48 20.93 -39.73
N GLY A 198 14.23 20.80 -38.42
CA GLY A 198 14.52 21.84 -37.43
C GLY A 198 13.51 23.00 -37.40
N LYS A 199 12.42 22.90 -38.16
CA LYS A 199 11.33 23.89 -38.14
C LYS A 199 10.37 23.57 -37.00
N ALA A 200 10.14 24.54 -36.12
CA ALA A 200 9.19 24.42 -35.03
C ALA A 200 7.75 24.63 -35.55
N ASP A 201 6.88 23.64 -35.37
CA ASP A 201 5.45 23.74 -35.63
C ASP A 201 4.72 24.27 -34.39
N TYR A 202 4.50 25.59 -34.40
CA TYR A 202 3.73 26.28 -33.36
C TYR A 202 2.21 26.09 -33.50
N LYS A 203 1.74 25.37 -34.54
CA LYS A 203 0.31 25.12 -34.74
C LYS A 203 -0.17 23.81 -34.11
N SER A 204 0.72 22.83 -33.93
CA SER A 204 0.40 21.52 -33.36
C SER A 204 0.95 21.40 -31.92
N LEU A 205 0.65 22.42 -31.11
CA LEU A 205 0.83 22.35 -29.67
C LEU A 205 -0.29 21.44 -29.16
N ASP A 206 0.02 20.27 -28.61
CA ASP A 206 -0.96 19.34 -28.01
C ASP A 206 -1.58 19.96 -26.74
N TYR A 207 -2.23 21.12 -26.90
CA TYR A 207 -2.72 21.97 -25.83
C TYR A 207 -3.83 21.27 -25.04
N VAL A 208 -4.57 20.36 -25.68
CA VAL A 208 -5.62 19.57 -25.04
C VAL A 208 -5.49 18.12 -25.45
N LYS A 209 -5.43 17.22 -24.46
CA LYS A 209 -5.50 15.78 -24.70
C LYS A 209 -6.91 15.28 -24.40
N ASN A 210 -7.72 15.15 -25.45
CA ASN A 210 -9.08 14.67 -25.33
C ASN A 210 -9.13 13.23 -24.81
N VAL A 211 -10.15 12.92 -24.03
CA VAL A 211 -10.51 11.58 -23.57
C VAL A 211 -11.94 11.28 -23.97
N ASN A 212 -12.22 10.01 -24.25
CA ASN A 212 -13.56 9.51 -24.54
C ASN A 212 -14.21 8.93 -23.28
N LYS A 213 -15.53 8.77 -23.32
CA LYS A 213 -16.25 8.05 -22.29
C LYS A 213 -15.71 6.60 -22.17
N GLY A 214 -15.32 6.22 -20.96
CA GLY A 214 -14.78 4.90 -20.65
C GLY A 214 -13.26 4.84 -20.64
N ASP A 215 -12.56 5.89 -21.06
CA ASP A 215 -11.10 5.93 -21.05
C ASP A 215 -10.56 5.87 -19.62
N LEU A 216 -9.44 5.17 -19.44
CA LEU A 216 -8.73 5.10 -18.18
C LEU A 216 -7.93 6.40 -17.97
N LEU A 217 -8.20 7.09 -16.86
CA LEU A 217 -7.55 8.35 -16.52
C LEU A 217 -6.35 8.14 -15.59
N CYS A 218 -6.53 7.33 -14.55
CA CYS A 218 -5.43 6.98 -13.66
C CYS A 218 -5.62 5.61 -13.00
N GLU A 219 -4.50 5.04 -12.58
CA GLU A 219 -4.43 3.83 -11.75
C GLU A 219 -3.80 4.12 -10.39
N ILE A 220 -4.37 3.54 -9.35
CA ILE A 220 -3.99 3.68 -7.95
C ILE A 220 -3.27 2.39 -7.55
N ILE A 221 -1.95 2.46 -7.43
CA ILE A 221 -1.10 1.39 -6.92
C ILE A 221 -1.17 1.45 -5.39
N PRO A 222 -1.71 0.41 -4.73
CA PRO A 222 -1.85 0.41 -3.27
C PRO A 222 -0.47 0.35 -2.60
N PRO A 223 -0.35 0.88 -1.36
CA PRO A 223 0.87 0.73 -0.59
C PRO A 223 1.13 -0.74 -0.24
N THR A 224 2.38 -1.05 0.02
CA THR A 224 2.77 -2.38 0.54
C THR A 224 2.95 -2.35 2.04
N ARG A 225 2.75 -3.51 2.68
CA ARG A 225 3.01 -3.67 4.11
C ARG A 225 4.52 -3.73 4.35
N GLY A 226 4.97 -3.04 5.38
CA GLY A 226 6.31 -3.23 5.90
C GLY A 226 6.50 -4.65 6.44
N LYS A 227 7.73 -5.15 6.39
CA LYS A 227 8.05 -6.44 7.02
C LYS A 227 8.31 -6.23 8.50
N GLU A 228 7.73 -7.10 9.31
CA GLU A 228 7.98 -7.13 10.74
C GLU A 228 9.45 -7.46 11.01
N GLY A 229 10.05 -6.71 11.94
CA GLY A 229 11.33 -7.03 12.53
C GLY A 229 11.17 -7.90 13.77
N ARG A 230 12.30 -8.31 14.33
CA ARG A 230 12.34 -9.07 15.58
C ARG A 230 13.51 -8.63 16.45
N GLY A 231 13.19 -8.20 17.67
CA GLY A 231 14.18 -7.82 18.68
C GLY A 231 14.98 -9.03 19.20
N LEU A 232 16.06 -8.75 19.90
CA LEU A 232 16.91 -9.77 20.53
C LEU A 232 16.17 -10.57 21.62
N ASP A 233 15.18 -9.97 22.26
CA ASP A 233 14.29 -10.60 23.24
C ASP A 233 13.20 -11.48 22.60
N GLY A 234 13.14 -11.50 21.27
CA GLY A 234 12.15 -12.24 20.49
C GLY A 234 10.83 -11.50 20.31
N SER A 235 10.72 -10.25 20.79
CA SER A 235 9.58 -9.37 20.54
C SER A 235 9.45 -9.03 19.05
N ILE A 236 8.21 -8.94 18.57
CA ILE A 236 7.91 -8.53 17.19
C ILE A 236 7.94 -7.01 17.13
N ILE A 237 8.72 -6.47 16.21
CA ILE A 237 8.77 -5.04 15.93
C ILE A 237 7.91 -4.81 14.67
N PRO A 238 6.79 -4.08 14.76
CA PRO A 238 5.90 -3.90 13.61
C PRO A 238 6.63 -3.22 12.45
N GLY A 239 6.38 -3.69 11.23
CA GLY A 239 6.81 -3.01 10.02
C GLY A 239 6.11 -1.67 9.86
N ILE A 240 6.78 -0.72 9.20
CA ILE A 240 6.15 0.57 8.85
C ILE A 240 5.36 0.36 7.56
N GLU A 241 4.05 0.56 7.59
CA GLU A 241 3.22 0.48 6.39
C GLU A 241 3.46 1.67 5.46
N GLY A 242 3.46 1.42 4.14
CA GLY A 242 3.51 2.49 3.16
C GLY A 242 2.25 3.37 3.23
N LYS A 243 2.40 4.65 2.91
CA LYS A 243 1.29 5.60 2.87
C LYS A 243 0.42 5.36 1.64
N GLY A 244 -0.89 5.49 1.79
CA GLY A 244 -1.82 5.44 0.66
C GLY A 244 -1.59 6.60 -0.32
N ALA A 245 -1.86 6.35 -1.60
CA ALA A 245 -1.95 7.41 -2.60
C ALA A 245 -3.24 8.21 -2.40
N ASP A 246 -3.13 9.54 -2.43
CA ASP A 246 -4.27 10.45 -2.29
C ASP A 246 -4.77 10.87 -3.67
N VAL A 247 -5.79 10.18 -4.16
CA VAL A 247 -6.48 10.54 -5.41
C VAL A 247 -7.94 10.11 -5.34
N SER A 248 -8.82 10.94 -5.90
CA SER A 248 -10.26 10.72 -5.86
C SER A 248 -10.94 11.06 -7.19
N ALA A 249 -12.11 10.46 -7.40
CA ALA A 249 -12.94 10.72 -8.57
C ALA A 249 -13.80 11.98 -8.34
N GLY A 250 -13.57 13.00 -9.16
CA GLY A 250 -14.36 14.23 -9.19
C GLY A 250 -15.51 14.19 -10.20
N MET A 251 -15.75 15.35 -10.83
CA MET A 251 -16.84 15.52 -11.79
C MET A 251 -16.57 14.74 -13.07
N ASN A 252 -17.64 14.13 -13.60
CA ASN A 252 -17.60 13.37 -14.83
C ASN A 252 -16.56 12.23 -14.85
N THR A 253 -16.19 11.69 -13.69
CA THR A 253 -15.35 10.50 -13.58
C THR A 253 -16.07 9.37 -12.84
N LEU A 254 -15.58 8.15 -13.01
CA LEU A 254 -16.11 6.94 -12.37
C LEU A 254 -14.96 6.21 -11.70
N LEU A 255 -15.06 6.03 -10.38
CA LEU A 255 -14.17 5.16 -9.62
C LEU A 255 -14.59 3.71 -9.83
N SER A 256 -13.63 2.83 -10.11
CA SER A 256 -13.85 1.40 -10.23
C SER A 256 -14.35 0.76 -8.92
N ALA A 257 -15.05 -0.37 -9.02
CA ALA A 257 -15.56 -1.09 -7.85
C ALA A 257 -14.45 -1.51 -6.87
N ASP A 258 -13.25 -1.82 -7.37
CA ASP A 258 -12.08 -2.15 -6.56
C ASP A 258 -11.33 -0.91 -6.04
N LYS A 259 -11.80 0.30 -6.37
CA LYS A 259 -11.21 1.60 -6.02
C LYS A 259 -9.75 1.77 -6.43
N LYS A 260 -9.33 1.10 -7.51
CA LYS A 260 -7.96 1.17 -8.04
C LYS A 260 -7.83 1.96 -9.33
N ARG A 261 -8.94 2.31 -9.98
CA ARG A 261 -8.93 2.95 -11.30
C ARG A 261 -9.98 4.04 -11.38
N ILE A 262 -9.64 5.14 -12.03
CA ILE A 262 -10.59 6.21 -12.35
C ILE A 262 -10.75 6.25 -13.87
N TYR A 263 -12.00 6.20 -14.31
CA TYR A 263 -12.38 6.25 -15.72
C TYR A 263 -13.12 7.54 -16.04
N ALA A 264 -13.05 7.98 -17.28
CA ALA A 264 -13.88 9.05 -17.79
C ALA A 264 -15.34 8.57 -17.93
N SER A 265 -16.28 9.34 -17.38
CA SER A 265 -17.72 9.05 -17.54
C SER A 265 -18.33 9.71 -18.78
N CYS A 266 -17.60 10.64 -19.38
CA CYS A 266 -17.96 11.38 -20.58
C CYS A 266 -16.71 11.73 -21.41
N GLU A 267 -16.94 12.26 -22.60
CA GLU A 267 -15.90 12.84 -23.44
C GLU A 267 -15.51 14.24 -22.92
N GLY A 268 -14.26 14.65 -23.12
CA GLY A 268 -13.76 15.96 -22.69
C GLY A 268 -12.24 15.97 -22.47
N PHE A 269 -11.78 16.82 -21.55
CA PHE A 269 -10.37 16.89 -21.15
C PHE A 269 -10.20 16.63 -19.64
N PRO A 270 -9.25 15.75 -19.23
CA PRO A 270 -9.02 15.43 -17.83
C PRO A 270 -8.17 16.49 -17.13
N VAL A 271 -8.59 16.90 -15.93
CA VAL A 271 -7.88 17.83 -15.05
C VAL A 271 -7.67 17.17 -13.70
N ASP A 272 -6.49 17.38 -13.12
CA ASP A 272 -6.19 17.05 -11.73
C ASP A 272 -6.19 18.33 -10.89
N GLU A 273 -7.16 18.48 -10.01
CA GLU A 273 -7.26 19.57 -9.03
C GLU A 273 -7.01 18.99 -7.64
N ASP A 274 -5.80 19.20 -7.11
CA ASP A 274 -5.39 18.76 -5.77
C ASP A 274 -5.66 17.26 -5.46
N GLY A 275 -5.44 16.38 -6.44
CA GLY A 275 -5.68 14.95 -6.29
C GLY A 275 -7.11 14.53 -6.62
N VAL A 276 -7.98 15.45 -7.03
CA VAL A 276 -9.32 15.14 -7.52
C VAL A 276 -9.32 15.18 -9.04
N ILE A 277 -9.68 14.05 -9.67
CA ILE A 277 -9.67 13.93 -11.13
C ILE A 277 -11.04 14.26 -11.70
N HIS A 278 -11.08 15.28 -12.54
CA HIS A 278 -12.27 15.77 -13.23
C HIS A 278 -12.14 15.55 -14.74
N VAL A 279 -13.26 15.42 -15.44
CA VAL A 279 -13.32 15.58 -16.90
C VAL A 279 -14.16 16.82 -17.21
N CYS A 280 -13.53 17.80 -17.83
CA CYS A 280 -14.17 19.04 -18.26
C CYS A 280 -14.71 18.88 -19.68
N LYS A 281 -16.01 19.18 -19.85
CA LYS A 281 -16.70 19.15 -21.16
C LYS A 281 -16.63 20.47 -21.92
N TYR A 282 -16.17 21.52 -21.24
CA TYR A 282 -15.99 22.84 -21.82
C TYR A 282 -14.54 23.26 -21.65
N LEU A 283 -13.99 23.83 -22.70
CA LEU A 283 -12.65 24.42 -22.70
C LEU A 283 -12.78 25.93 -22.74
N GLN A 284 -12.22 26.61 -21.75
CA GLN A 284 -12.16 28.08 -21.73
C GLN A 284 -10.74 28.56 -22.06
N LEU A 285 -10.64 29.45 -23.04
CA LEU A 285 -9.38 30.04 -23.49
C LEU A 285 -9.48 31.57 -23.44
N GLU A 286 -8.41 32.23 -23.02
CA GLU A 286 -8.34 33.69 -23.09
C GLU A 286 -8.15 34.15 -24.54
N ASN A 287 -7.21 33.56 -25.30
CA ASN A 287 -7.01 33.87 -26.73
C ASN A 287 -6.51 32.63 -27.49
N VAL A 288 -6.78 32.57 -28.79
CA VAL A 288 -6.23 31.54 -29.69
C VAL A 288 -5.20 32.17 -30.62
N GLY A 289 -3.96 31.70 -30.56
CA GLY A 289 -2.84 32.30 -31.29
C GLY A 289 -1.57 31.45 -31.17
N ALA A 290 -0.40 32.05 -31.39
CA ALA A 290 0.88 31.32 -31.41
C ALA A 290 1.24 30.60 -30.10
N THR A 291 0.71 31.06 -28.97
CA THR A 291 0.93 30.44 -27.65
C THR A 291 0.08 29.19 -27.45
N THR A 292 -1.13 29.16 -27.98
CA THR A 292 -2.09 28.06 -27.78
C THR A 292 -2.09 27.07 -28.94
N GLY A 293 -1.76 27.53 -30.15
CA GLY A 293 -1.78 26.73 -31.37
C GLY A 293 -3.19 26.54 -31.92
N ASN A 294 -3.35 25.53 -32.79
CA ASN A 294 -4.67 25.09 -33.20
C ASN A 294 -5.33 24.31 -32.07
N ILE A 295 -6.63 24.49 -31.91
CA ILE A 295 -7.42 23.82 -30.89
C ILE A 295 -8.29 22.78 -31.58
N ASP A 296 -8.24 21.54 -31.08
CA ASP A 296 -9.13 20.45 -31.48
C ASP A 296 -9.68 19.80 -30.21
N PHE A 297 -10.96 20.03 -29.91
CA PHE A 297 -11.57 19.68 -28.64
C PHE A 297 -12.85 18.85 -28.80
N ILE A 298 -12.96 17.77 -28.02
CA ILE A 298 -14.16 16.95 -27.96
C ILE A 298 -15.06 17.51 -26.85
N GLY A 299 -15.92 18.46 -27.23
CA GLY A 299 -16.84 19.19 -26.36
C GLY A 299 -17.09 20.61 -26.87
N SER A 300 -17.45 21.52 -25.96
CA SER A 300 -17.68 22.93 -26.28
C SER A 300 -16.44 23.79 -26.01
N VAL A 301 -16.16 24.77 -26.86
CA VAL A 301 -15.05 25.72 -26.68
C VAL A 301 -15.58 27.13 -26.46
N TYR A 302 -15.08 27.79 -25.42
CA TYR A 302 -15.34 29.19 -25.14
C TYR A 302 -14.04 30.00 -25.22
N VAL A 303 -13.99 30.95 -26.15
CA VAL A 303 -12.86 31.88 -26.31
C VAL A 303 -13.31 33.26 -25.86
N LYS A 304 -12.71 33.76 -24.77
CA LYS A 304 -13.06 35.05 -24.18
C LYS A 304 -12.54 36.24 -24.99
N GLY A 305 -11.37 36.09 -25.61
CA GLY A 305 -10.72 37.09 -26.46
C GLY A 305 -10.74 36.68 -27.92
N ASP A 306 -9.62 36.89 -28.60
CA ASP A 306 -9.55 36.85 -30.05
C ASP A 306 -9.06 35.49 -30.58
N VAL A 307 -9.46 35.17 -31.81
CA VAL A 307 -8.93 34.04 -32.59
C VAL A 307 -8.09 34.61 -33.73
N GLN A 308 -6.77 34.56 -33.56
CA GLN A 308 -5.82 35.17 -34.49
C GLN A 308 -5.83 34.52 -35.88
N SER A 309 -5.47 35.30 -36.89
CA SER A 309 -5.35 34.81 -38.27
C SER A 309 -4.34 33.67 -38.39
N GLY A 310 -4.67 32.65 -39.20
CA GLY A 310 -3.83 31.49 -39.44
C GLY A 310 -3.94 30.34 -38.43
N PHE A 311 -4.78 30.49 -37.41
CA PHE A 311 -5.13 29.46 -36.42
C PHE A 311 -6.54 28.92 -36.64
N LYS A 312 -6.75 27.67 -36.20
CA LYS A 312 -8.02 26.96 -36.30
C LYS A 312 -8.51 26.50 -34.92
N VAL A 313 -9.79 26.69 -34.65
CA VAL A 313 -10.49 26.08 -33.51
C VAL A 313 -11.52 25.10 -34.06
N SER A 314 -11.40 23.84 -33.65
CA SER A 314 -12.32 22.76 -33.99
C SER A 314 -12.94 22.23 -32.70
N ALA A 315 -14.27 22.07 -32.69
CA ALA A 315 -15.01 21.54 -31.55
C ALA A 315 -16.13 20.60 -32.03
N THR A 316 -16.41 19.53 -31.29
CA THR A 316 -17.51 18.63 -31.64
C THR A 316 -18.89 19.23 -31.30
N ASP A 317 -18.99 20.04 -30.25
CA ASP A 317 -20.23 20.69 -29.83
C ASP A 317 -20.23 22.17 -30.23
N ASP A 318 -20.48 23.09 -29.29
CA ASP A 318 -20.63 24.52 -29.56
C ASP A 318 -19.30 25.27 -29.43
N ILE A 319 -19.10 26.29 -30.28
CA ILE A 319 -18.02 27.27 -30.15
C ILE A 319 -18.62 28.63 -29.84
N ILE A 320 -18.16 29.28 -28.78
CA ILE A 320 -18.55 30.64 -28.39
C ILE A 320 -17.30 31.51 -28.38
N VAL A 321 -17.32 32.63 -29.10
CA VAL A 321 -16.22 33.61 -29.14
C VAL A 321 -16.72 35.00 -28.80
N ASP A 322 -16.13 35.59 -27.77
CA ASP A 322 -16.46 36.93 -27.28
C ASP A 322 -15.62 38.04 -27.93
N GLY A 323 -14.45 37.73 -28.48
CA GLY A 323 -13.58 38.68 -29.19
C GLY A 323 -13.74 38.65 -30.72
N LEU A 324 -12.73 39.19 -31.41
CA LEU A 324 -12.65 39.24 -32.86
C LEU A 324 -12.12 37.91 -33.41
N VAL A 325 -12.81 37.38 -34.43
CA VAL A 325 -12.37 36.18 -35.14
C VAL A 325 -11.70 36.58 -36.45
N GLU A 326 -10.41 36.29 -36.57
CA GLU A 326 -9.64 36.39 -37.83
C GLU A 326 -9.23 35.00 -38.37
N GLY A 327 -9.26 33.97 -37.51
CA GLY A 327 -8.95 32.58 -37.85
C GLY A 327 -10.13 31.76 -38.38
N SER A 328 -9.96 30.43 -38.38
CA SER A 328 -10.97 29.46 -38.84
C SER A 328 -11.66 28.76 -37.67
N LEU A 329 -12.99 28.63 -37.73
CA LEU A 329 -13.80 27.93 -36.73
C LEU A 329 -14.56 26.78 -37.38
N GLU A 330 -14.54 25.61 -36.75
CA GLU A 330 -15.30 24.43 -37.16
C GLU A 330 -15.99 23.82 -35.94
N ALA A 331 -17.31 23.78 -35.95
CA ALA A 331 -18.12 23.22 -34.87
C ALA A 331 -19.08 22.16 -35.42
N GLY A 332 -19.29 21.07 -34.69
CA GLY A 332 -20.39 20.15 -34.95
C GLY A 332 -21.75 20.73 -34.50
N GLY A 333 -21.75 21.55 -33.45
CA GLY A 333 -22.90 22.29 -32.94
C GLY A 333 -23.04 23.69 -33.54
N ASN A 334 -23.22 24.69 -32.66
CA ASN A 334 -23.41 26.09 -33.01
C ASN A 334 -22.10 26.88 -32.90
N ILE A 335 -21.96 27.91 -33.75
CA ILE A 335 -20.89 28.90 -33.62
C ILE A 335 -21.54 30.24 -33.25
N ILE A 336 -21.22 30.76 -32.07
CA ILE A 336 -21.75 32.02 -31.54
C ILE A 336 -20.62 33.04 -31.47
N LEU A 337 -20.77 34.15 -32.21
CA LEU A 337 -19.79 35.24 -32.25
C LEU A 337 -20.42 36.49 -31.64
N ARG A 338 -19.80 37.09 -30.62
CA ARG A 338 -20.33 38.32 -29.98
C ARG A 338 -19.79 39.62 -30.55
N ASN A 339 -18.58 39.64 -31.12
CA ASN A 339 -17.89 40.87 -31.55
C ASN A 339 -17.50 40.91 -33.03
N GLY A 340 -18.07 39.98 -33.83
CA GLY A 340 -17.90 39.93 -35.29
C GLY A 340 -16.70 39.12 -35.78
N MET A 341 -16.62 38.92 -37.10
CA MET A 341 -15.52 38.21 -37.77
C MET A 341 -14.93 39.10 -38.85
N LYS A 342 -13.61 39.08 -38.97
CA LYS A 342 -12.87 39.74 -40.06
C LYS A 342 -12.22 38.67 -40.93
N GLY A 343 -12.71 38.54 -42.16
CA GLY A 343 -12.12 37.63 -43.13
C GLY A 343 -10.90 38.23 -43.83
N PRO A 344 -9.80 37.49 -44.04
CA PRO A 344 -9.06 37.59 -45.28
C PRO A 344 -9.91 37.01 -46.43
N ASP A 345 -9.53 37.23 -47.69
CA ASP A 345 -10.24 36.86 -48.94
C ASP A 345 -10.58 35.35 -49.16
N GLY A 346 -10.94 34.59 -48.12
CA GLY A 346 -11.21 33.16 -48.20
C GLY A 346 -11.74 32.47 -46.94
N ASN A 347 -12.23 33.18 -45.92
CA ASN A 347 -12.80 32.51 -44.73
C ASN A 347 -14.05 31.69 -45.08
N ARG A 348 -14.03 30.39 -44.75
CA ARG A 348 -15.12 29.45 -45.01
C ARG A 348 -15.72 28.97 -43.70
N PHE A 349 -17.00 29.27 -43.49
CA PHE A 349 -17.81 28.54 -42.51
C PHE A 349 -18.11 27.16 -43.08
N ARG A 350 -17.66 26.12 -42.39
CA ARG A 350 -18.19 24.78 -42.60
C ARG A 350 -18.92 24.38 -41.33
N ARG A 351 -20.25 24.35 -41.44
CA ARG A 351 -21.04 23.50 -40.55
C ARG A 351 -20.74 22.07 -40.98
N ALA A 352 -20.17 21.26 -40.10
CA ALA A 352 -19.99 19.84 -40.38
C ALA A 352 -21.39 19.24 -40.60
N ARG A 353 -21.74 18.93 -41.86
CA ARG A 353 -22.89 18.07 -42.15
C ARG A 353 -22.41 16.64 -41.92
N ILE A 354 -23.01 15.98 -40.93
CA ILE A 354 -22.95 14.52 -40.77
C ILE A 354 -23.79 13.89 -41.88
#